data_AF-A0A8T4UM95-F1
#
_entry.id   AF-A0A8T4UM95-F1
#
_cell.length_a   1.000
_cell.length_b   1.000
_cell.length_c   1.000
_cell.angle_alpha   90.00
_cell.angle_beta   90.00
_cell.angle_gamma   90.00
#
_symmetry.space_group_name_H-M   'P 1'
#
loop_
_entity.id
_entity.type
_entity.pdbx_description
1 polymer ?
#
loop_
_entity_poly.entity_id
_entity_poly.type
_entity_poly.pdbx_seq_one_letter_code
_entity_poly.pdbx_strand_id
1 'polypeptide(L)' 'MKQTLIALNEHQDQVLQIIKANQGLKNKVEAVQFIIKEYEENHMEPELRPEFIKKIQKKEKKGKFREYKSLSQLWKDVDA' A
#
# COMPACT_ATOMS: atom_id res chain seq x y z
N MET A 1 -9.31 4.29 15.47
CA MET A 1 -7.99 4.85 15.16
C MET A 1 -6.98 4.34 16.18
N LYS A 2 -5.77 3.96 15.76
CA LYS A 2 -4.68 3.61 16.68
C LYS A 2 -3.77 4.83 16.84
N GLN A 3 -3.36 5.13 18.06
CA GLN A 3 -2.40 6.21 18.34
C GLN A 3 -1.04 5.58 18.66
N THR A 4 0.04 6.24 18.25
CA THR A 4 1.42 5.78 18.46
C THR A 4 2.31 6.99 18.70
N LEU A 5 3.21 6.88 19.66
CA LEU A 5 4.26 7.86 19.90
C LEU A 5 5.43 7.55 18.98
N ILE A 6 5.91 8.57 18.27
CA ILE A 6 7.03 8.46 17.33
C ILE A 6 8.08 9.47 17.77
N ALA A 7 9.31 9.02 17.99
CA ALA A 7 10.44 9.89 18.21
C ALA A 7 11.00 10.31 16.84
N LEU A 8 11.19 11.62 16.66
CA LEU A 8 11.75 12.22 15.45
C LEU A 8 13.02 12.96 15.84
N ASN A 9 14.05 12.84 14.99
CA ASN A 9 15.18 13.75 15.08
C ASN A 9 14.84 15.12 14.49
N GLU A 10 15.68 16.12 14.73
CA GLU A 10 15.44 17.50 14.29
C GLU A 10 15.23 17.61 12.78
N HIS A 11 16.03 16.89 12.00
CA HIS A 11 15.92 16.88 10.54
C HIS A 11 14.56 16.30 10.08
N GLN A 12 14.14 15.16 10.64
CA GLN A 12 12.84 14.55 10.33
C GLN A 12 11.68 15.49 10.70
N ASP A 13 11.79 16.20 11.83
CA ASP A 13 10.78 17.16 12.26
C ASP A 13 10.65 18.35 11.29
N GLN A 14 11.78 18.89 10.84
CA GLN A 14 11.84 19.96 9.83
C GLN A 14 11.24 19.52 8.49
N VAL A 15 11.59 18.31 8.03
CA VAL A 15 11.03 17.73 6.80
C VAL A 15 9.51 17.62 6.89
N LEU A 16 8.97 17.12 8.01
CA LEU A 16 7.52 17.07 8.22
C LEU A 16 6.89 18.47 8.25
N GLN A 17 7.58 19.47 8.79
CA GLN A 17 7.11 20.85 8.82
C GLN A 17 6.99 21.44 7.41
N ILE A 18 7.98 21.19 6.55
CA ILE A 18 7.99 21.60 5.15
C ILE A 18 6.85 20.92 4.39
N ILE A 19 6.69 19.61 4.53
CA ILE A 19 5.61 18.85 3.87
C ILE A 19 4.24 19.36 4.33
N LYS A 20 4.09 19.58 5.64
CA LYS A 20 2.86 20.14 6.22
C LYS A 20 2.53 21.50 5.60
N ALA A 21 3.51 22.39 5.47
CA ALA A 21 3.32 23.71 4.88
C ALA A 21 2.98 23.63 3.37
N ASN A 22 3.72 22.82 2.62
CA ASN A 22 3.56 22.69 1.17
C ASN A 22 2.17 22.11 0.80
N GLN A 23 1.67 21.16 1.58
CA GLN A 23 0.38 20.52 1.36
C GLN A 23 -0.79 21.23 2.09
N GLY A 24 -0.55 22.36 2.75
CA GLY A 24 -1.58 23.11 3.48
C GLY A 24 -2.20 22.36 4.66
N LEU A 25 -1.45 21.43 5.27
CA LEU A 25 -1.94 20.55 6.33
C LEU A 25 -1.94 21.25 7.70
N LYS A 26 -2.88 20.88 8.55
CA LYS A 26 -3.09 21.55 9.84
C LYS A 26 -2.01 21.17 10.85
N ASN A 27 -1.69 19.89 10.93
CA ASN A 27 -0.78 19.34 11.94
C ASN A 27 0.20 18.31 11.35
N LYS A 28 1.23 17.95 12.13
CA LYS A 28 2.26 16.99 11.69
C LYS A 28 1.71 15.56 11.53
N VAL A 29 0.62 15.22 12.21
CA VAL A 29 -0.03 13.91 12.07
C VAL A 29 -0.65 13.76 10.67
N GLU A 30 -1.33 14.80 10.18
CA GLU A 30 -1.84 14.85 8.82
C GLU A 30 -0.70 14.73 7.78
N ALA A 31 0.45 15.36 8.04
CA ALA A 31 1.63 15.22 7.17
C ALA A 31 2.16 13.77 7.12
N VAL A 32 2.22 13.09 8.27
CA VAL A 32 2.59 11.66 8.31
C VAL A 32 1.57 10.80 7.55
N GLN A 33 0.28 11.06 7.72
CA GLN A 33 -0.78 10.33 6.98
C GLN A 33 -0.67 10.54 5.47
N PHE A 34 -0.37 11.77 5.04
CA PHE A 34 -0.13 12.09 3.63
C PHE A 34 1.05 11.31 3.07
N ILE A 35 2.18 11.27 3.79
CA ILE A 35 3.38 10.52 3.37
C ILE A 35 3.10 9.01 3.26
N ILE A 36 2.37 8.44 4.23
CA ILE A 36 2.01 7.02 4.19
C ILE A 36 1.16 6.72 2.95
N LYS A 37 0.19 7.59 2.63
CA LYS A 37 -0.66 7.45 1.46
C LYS A 37 0.15 7.55 0.16
N GLU A 38 1.00 8.57 0.03
CA GLU A 38 1.89 8.73 -1.12
C GLU A 38 2.80 7.51 -1.32
N TYR A 39 3.31 6.96 -0.22
CA TYR A 39 4.11 5.74 -0.27
C TYR A 39 3.28 4.52 -0.72
N GLU A 40 2.04 4.36 -0.24
CA GLU A 40 1.15 3.28 -0.66
C GLU A 40 0.77 3.39 -2.16
N GLU A 41 0.48 4.59 -2.64
CA GLU A 41 0.01 4.80 -4.02
C GLU A 41 1.15 4.73 -5.04
N ASN A 42 2.31 5.31 -4.72
CA ASN A 42 3.39 5.54 -5.69
C ASN A 42 4.61 4.65 -5.49
N HIS A 43 4.79 4.05 -4.31
CA HIS A 43 6.02 3.30 -3.97
C HIS A 43 5.79 1.86 -3.51
N MET A 44 4.60 1.50 -2.99
CA MET A 44 4.29 0.11 -2.69
C MET A 44 3.96 -0.67 -3.96
N GLU A 45 4.72 -1.73 -4.18
CA GLU A 45 4.40 -2.76 -5.16
C GLU A 45 2.98 -3.29 -4.92
N PRO A 46 2.20 -3.58 -5.98
CA PRO A 46 0.80 -3.97 -5.87
C PRO A 46 0.56 -5.12 -4.90
N GLU A 47 1.51 -6.06 -4.79
CA GLU A 47 1.44 -7.25 -3.96
C GLU A 47 1.45 -6.94 -2.45
N LEU A 48 2.04 -5.81 -2.06
CA LEU A 48 2.17 -5.37 -0.67
C LEU A 48 1.02 -4.46 -0.22
N ARG A 49 0.14 -4.06 -1.14
CA ARG A 49 -1.01 -3.20 -0.81
C ARG A 49 -2.05 -4.00 -0.01
N PRO A 50 -2.58 -3.46 1.10
CA PRO A 50 -3.62 -4.11 1.89
C PRO A 50 -4.85 -4.53 1.06
N GLU A 51 -5.18 -3.79 0.01
CA GLU A 51 -6.27 -4.14 -0.90
C GLU A 51 -6.00 -5.40 -1.72
N PHE A 52 -4.75 -5.60 -2.16
CA PHE A 52 -4.36 -6.81 -2.87
C PHE A 52 -4.46 -8.02 -1.97
N ILE A 53 -3.97 -7.93 -0.73
CA ILE A 53 -4.11 -8.99 0.28
C ILE A 53 -5.60 -9.33 0.49
N LYS A 54 -6.48 -8.33 0.63
CA LYS A 54 -7.94 -8.56 0.74
C LYS A 54 -8.52 -9.24 -0.49
N LYS A 55 -8.08 -8.86 -1.70
CA LYS A 55 -8.53 -9.44 -2.96
C LYS A 55 -8.09 -10.91 -3.08
N ILE A 56 -6.85 -11.22 -2.71
CA ILE A 56 -6.33 -12.60 -2.67
C ILE A 56 -7.09 -13.43 -1.65
N GLN A 57 -7.24 -12.98 -0.40
CA GLN A 57 -8.00 -13.69 0.63
C GLN A 57 -9.47 -13.95 0.22
N LYS A 58 -10.10 -13.01 -0.49
CA LYS A 58 -11.44 -13.19 -1.05
C LYS A 58 -11.46 -14.26 -2.13
N LYS A 59 -10.44 -14.30 -3.00
CA LYS A 59 -10.28 -15.35 -4.02
C LYS A 59 -9.94 -16.70 -3.40
N GLU A 60 -9.11 -16.79 -2.37
CA GLU A 60 -8.87 -18.05 -1.63
C GLU A 60 -10.15 -18.66 -1.08
N LYS A 61 -11.02 -17.82 -0.48
CA LYS A 61 -12.24 -18.32 0.17
C LYS A 61 -13.39 -18.63 -0.79
N LYS A 62 -13.48 -17.94 -1.93
CA LYS A 62 -14.67 -17.97 -2.82
C LYS A 62 -14.33 -18.04 -4.32
N GLY A 63 -13.07 -18.14 -4.66
CA GLY A 63 -12.59 -18.14 -6.03
C GLY A 63 -12.84 -19.46 -6.72
N LYS A 64 -13.03 -19.38 -8.04
CA LYS A 64 -13.00 -20.56 -8.91
C LYS A 64 -11.53 -20.79 -9.28
N PHE A 65 -10.93 -21.81 -8.67
CA PHE A 65 -9.60 -22.26 -9.02
C PHE A 65 -9.70 -23.25 -10.19
N ARG A 66 -8.76 -23.15 -11.13
CA ARG A 66 -8.57 -24.14 -12.18
C ARG A 66 -7.25 -24.84 -11.94
N GLU A 67 -7.28 -26.16 -11.95
CA GLU A 67 -6.07 -26.97 -11.91
C GLU A 67 -5.56 -27.17 -13.33
N TYR A 68 -4.26 -26.95 -13.52
CA TYR A 68 -3.57 -27.18 -14.77
C TYR A 68 -2.53 -28.26 -14.57
N LYS A 69 -2.44 -29.21 -15.51
CA LYS A 69 -1.47 -30.31 -15.42
C LYS A 69 -0.08 -29.90 -15.91
N SER A 70 0.03 -28.78 -16.63
CA SER A 70 1.31 -28.24 -17.10
C SER A 70 1.26 -26.73 -17.28
N LEU A 71 2.41 -26.08 -17.16
CA LEU A 71 2.56 -24.64 -17.42
C LEU A 71 2.11 -24.27 -18.84
N SER A 72 2.32 -25.15 -19.83
CA SER A 72 1.89 -24.92 -21.22
C SER A 72 0.37 -24.81 -21.37
N GLN A 73 -0.42 -25.49 -20.53
CA GLN A 73 -1.88 -25.35 -20.53
C GLN A 73 -2.33 -24.03 -19.90
N LEU A 74 -1.63 -23.58 -18.85
CA LEU A 74 -1.89 -22.29 -18.21
C LEU A 74 -1.69 -21.13 -19.20
N TRP A 75 -0.54 -21.07 -19.89
CA TRP A 75 -0.23 -19.98 -20.82
C TRP A 75 -1.22 -19.90 -21.98
N LYS A 76 -1.70 -21.03 -22.49
CA LYS A 76 -2.73 -21.05 -23.54
C LYS A 76 -4.08 -20.45 -23.11
N ASP A 77 -4.41 -20.51 -21.82
CA ASP A 77 -5.65 -19.95 -21.27
C ASP A 77 -5.50 -18.46 -20.90
N VAL A 78 -4.28 -17.98 -20.62
CA VAL A 78 -3.99 -16.61 -20.19
C VAL A 78 -3.70 -15.67 -21.36
N ASP A 79 -3.06 -16.18 -22.42
CA ASP A 79 -2.68 -15.42 -23.61
C ASP A 79 -3.77 -15.42 -24.71
N ALA A 80 -4.94 -16.04 -24.47
CA ALA A 80 -6.08 -16.11 -25.38
C ALA A 80 -7.17 -15.09 -25.05
#